data_AF-A0A399DSD6-F1
#
_entry.id   AF-A0A399DSD6-F1
#
_cell.length_a   1.000
_cell.length_b   1.000
_cell.length_c   1.000
_cell.angle_alpha   90.00
_cell.angle_beta   90.00
_cell.angle_gamma   90.00
#
_symmetry.space_group_name_H-M   'P 1'
#
loop_
_entity.id
_entity.type
_entity.pdbx_description
1 polymer ?
#
loop_
_entity_poly.entity_id
_entity_poly.type
_entity_poly.pdbx_seq_one_letter_code
_entity_poly.pdbx_strand_id
1 'polypeptide(L)'
;MIHRPDLHHKFVLLFDIKNANPLDLSFLGSAHQLLRDVRYGLVPDEAIKKALNQYFQRNESLPVLDQWPIIEHVYATKGGRALCQAYYNLRLFGAAHPSGRTLLPSPVRFSLARSIDPIFPLAAGHSTAYGLYRMHGCYHPTAGLHNGVSASDLQLLWKGLSKVFVSDASSQPVEVSIRGLWIFSHEAQPISAKELFGLVQTPALKFQAAQFANYSISSPPPGRLEAIPNVFLARLV
;
A
#
# COMPACT_ATOMS: atom_id res chain seq x y z
N MET A 1 5.13 4.21 -18.81
CA MET A 1 5.94 3.10 -18.23
C MET A 1 5.23 2.40 -17.08
N ILE A 2 4.89 3.11 -16.00
CA ILE A 2 4.31 2.50 -14.78
C ILE A 2 2.91 1.90 -14.92
N HIS A 3 2.23 2.11 -16.06
CA HIS A 3 0.90 1.57 -16.32
C HIS A 3 0.93 0.33 -17.21
N ARG A 4 2.10 -0.26 -17.49
CA ARG A 4 2.21 -1.42 -18.39
C ARG A 4 1.91 -2.72 -17.64
N PRO A 5 0.77 -3.38 -17.86
CA PRO A 5 0.38 -4.58 -17.11
C PRO A 5 1.24 -5.81 -17.43
N ASP A 6 2.04 -5.74 -18.49
CA ASP A 6 2.98 -6.79 -18.88
C ASP A 6 4.35 -6.67 -18.21
N LEU A 7 4.61 -5.57 -17.47
CA LEU A 7 5.85 -5.36 -16.75
C LEU A 7 5.71 -5.70 -15.27
N HIS A 8 6.81 -6.11 -14.64
CA HIS A 8 6.88 -6.12 -13.19
C HIS A 8 6.95 -4.68 -12.66
N HIS A 9 6.16 -4.40 -11.62
CA HIS A 9 6.32 -3.17 -10.85
C HIS A 9 6.67 -3.50 -9.40
N LYS A 10 7.54 -2.69 -8.81
CA LYS A 10 7.82 -2.70 -7.38
C LYS A 10 7.69 -1.28 -6.89
N PHE A 11 7.19 -1.09 -5.68
CA PHE A 11 6.99 0.26 -5.18
C PHE A 11 7.23 0.38 -3.69
N VAL A 12 7.64 1.58 -3.30
CA VAL A 12 7.75 2.02 -1.91
C VAL A 12 6.72 3.12 -1.71
N LEU A 13 5.86 2.96 -0.70
CA LEU A 13 4.95 3.98 -0.23
C LEU A 13 5.44 4.49 1.13
N LEU A 14 5.61 5.79 1.25
CA LEU A 14 5.79 6.46 2.53
C LEU A 14 4.55 7.28 2.86
N PHE A 15 4.07 7.14 4.08
CA PHE A 15 2.96 7.92 4.62
C PHE A 15 3.19 8.15 6.11
N ASP A 16 2.77 9.29 6.62
CA ASP A 16 2.81 9.56 8.06
C ASP A 16 1.44 9.46 8.68
N ILE A 17 1.44 9.12 9.97
CA ILE A 17 0.25 9.14 10.82
C ILE A 17 0.55 10.11 11.97
N LYS A 18 -0.38 11.04 12.20
CA LYS A 18 -0.39 11.97 13.33
C LYS A 18 -1.63 11.73 14.19
N ASN A 19 -1.54 12.11 15.46
CA ASN A 19 -2.66 12.08 16.41
C ASN A 19 -3.26 10.68 16.66
N ALA A 20 -2.57 9.62 16.25
CA ALA A 20 -3.03 8.27 16.51
C ALA A 20 -2.83 7.91 17.98
N ASN A 21 -3.92 7.73 18.73
CA ASN A 21 -3.85 6.85 19.89
C ASN A 21 -3.49 5.43 19.37
N PRO A 22 -2.54 4.71 19.98
CA PRO A 22 -2.31 3.31 19.64
C PRO A 22 -3.58 2.44 19.63
N LEU A 23 -4.62 2.85 20.37
CA LEU A 23 -5.95 2.22 20.40
C LEU A 23 -6.88 2.68 19.25
N ASP A 24 -6.67 3.88 18.69
CA ASP A 24 -7.48 4.46 17.60
C ASP A 24 -7.06 3.98 16.21
N LEU A 25 -5.95 3.23 16.10
CA LEU A 25 -5.56 2.53 14.89
C LEU A 25 -6.34 1.22 14.66
N SER A 26 -7.37 0.96 15.46
CA SER A 26 -8.25 -0.22 15.36
C SER A 26 -8.97 -0.35 14.00
N PHE A 27 -9.11 0.73 13.23
CA PHE A 27 -9.60 0.68 11.84
C PHE A 27 -8.64 -0.03 10.88
N LEU A 28 -7.38 -0.24 11.30
CA LEU A 28 -6.35 -0.99 10.58
C LEU A 28 -6.33 -2.50 10.94
N GLY A 29 -7.26 -3.01 11.76
CA GLY A 29 -7.30 -4.42 12.19
C GLY A 29 -6.94 -4.61 13.66
N SER A 30 -7.26 -5.79 14.21
CA SER A 30 -7.27 -6.12 15.65
C SER A 30 -6.14 -5.47 16.45
N ALA A 31 -6.52 -4.75 17.51
CA ALA A 31 -5.69 -4.02 18.47
C ALA A 31 -4.19 -4.32 18.35
N HIS A 32 -3.41 -3.31 17.97
CA HIS A 32 -1.95 -3.40 17.99
C HIS A 32 -1.49 -4.05 19.29
N GLN A 33 -0.93 -5.25 19.19
CA GLN A 33 -0.05 -5.74 20.23
C GLN A 33 1.21 -4.88 20.16
N LEU A 34 1.16 -3.70 20.77
CA LEU A 34 2.33 -3.15 21.43
C LEU A 34 2.68 -4.16 22.53
N LEU A 35 3.33 -5.26 22.15
CA LEU A 35 4.17 -5.98 23.09
C LEU A 35 5.07 -4.91 23.70
N ARG A 36 5.22 -4.88 25.02
CA ARG A 36 6.01 -3.85 25.73
C ARG A 36 7.43 -3.65 25.14
N ASP A 37 7.90 -4.62 24.36
CA ASP A 37 9.19 -4.65 23.68
C ASP A 37 9.16 -4.19 22.20
N VAL A 38 8.00 -4.21 21.51
CA VAL A 38 7.88 -3.77 20.11
C VAL A 38 7.41 -2.31 20.07
N ARG A 39 8.39 -1.40 19.97
CA ARG A 39 8.10 0.05 19.90
C ARG A 39 7.76 0.56 18.50
N TYR A 40 7.66 -0.28 17.49
CA TYR A 40 7.36 0.15 16.12
C TYR A 40 5.87 0.01 15.82
N GLY A 41 5.25 1.06 15.29
CA GLY A 41 3.93 0.96 14.68
C GLY A 41 3.96 0.07 13.43
N LEU A 42 2.93 -0.75 13.28
CA LEU A 42 2.71 -1.66 12.15
C LEU A 42 1.36 -1.33 11.51
N VAL A 43 1.23 -1.45 10.20
CA VAL A 43 -0.06 -1.36 9.50
C VAL A 43 -0.17 -2.55 8.57
N PRO A 44 -1.13 -3.46 8.79
CA PRO A 44 -1.27 -4.64 7.95
C PRO A 44 -1.79 -4.25 6.56
N ASP A 45 -1.49 -5.08 5.57
CA ASP A 45 -1.85 -4.80 4.18
C ASP A 45 -3.37 -4.80 3.95
N GLU A 46 -4.14 -5.58 4.72
CA GLU A 46 -5.60 -5.57 4.66
C GLU A 46 -6.17 -4.18 4.95
N ALA A 47 -5.55 -3.42 5.84
CA ALA A 47 -5.98 -2.07 6.15
C ALA A 47 -5.79 -1.12 4.98
N ILE A 48 -4.65 -1.22 4.29
CA ILE A 48 -4.35 -0.43 3.09
C ILE A 48 -5.30 -0.82 1.95
N LYS A 49 -5.53 -2.13 1.75
CA LYS A 49 -6.51 -2.64 0.77
C LYS A 49 -7.92 -2.14 1.06
N LYS A 50 -8.33 -2.11 2.32
CA LYS A 50 -9.65 -1.60 2.74
C LYS A 50 -9.78 -0.11 2.48
N ALA A 51 -8.76 0.69 2.81
CA ALA A 51 -8.75 2.12 2.52
C ALA A 51 -8.80 2.39 1.01
N LEU A 52 -8.04 1.63 0.22
CA LEU A 52 -8.08 1.70 -1.25
C LEU A 52 -9.45 1.34 -1.81
N ASN A 53 -10.07 0.26 -1.32
CA ASN A 53 -11.42 -0.14 -1.73
C ASN A 53 -12.45 0.97 -1.48
N GLN A 54 -12.38 1.62 -0.32
CA GLN A 54 -13.24 2.76 0.01
C GLN A 54 -13.00 3.94 -0.94
N TYR A 55 -11.74 4.27 -1.23
CA TYR A 55 -11.39 5.30 -2.20
C TYR A 55 -11.95 4.98 -3.60
N PHE A 56 -11.77 3.74 -4.08
CA PHE A 56 -12.24 3.33 -5.40
C PHE A 56 -13.77 3.38 -5.51
N GLN A 57 -14.50 2.97 -4.47
CA GLN A 57 -15.96 3.06 -4.45
C GLN A 57 -16.44 4.52 -4.41
N ARG A 58 -15.85 5.36 -3.56
CA ARG A 58 -16.33 6.73 -3.30
C ARG A 58 -15.89 7.73 -4.36
N ASN A 59 -14.61 7.71 -4.73
CA ASN A 59 -13.99 8.73 -5.55
C ASN A 59 -13.92 8.36 -7.04
N GLU A 60 -13.89 7.07 -7.37
CA GLU A 60 -13.79 6.59 -8.76
C GLU A 60 -15.04 5.81 -9.20
N SER A 61 -16.03 5.63 -8.32
CA SER A 61 -17.27 4.87 -8.59
C SER A 61 -17.04 3.46 -9.12
N LEU A 62 -15.95 2.81 -8.72
CA LEU A 62 -15.58 1.48 -9.18
C LEU A 62 -16.28 0.38 -8.37
N PRO A 63 -16.72 -0.71 -9.03
CA PRO A 63 -17.31 -1.85 -8.35
C PRO A 63 -16.24 -2.60 -7.55
N VAL A 64 -16.51 -2.80 -6.27
CA VAL A 64 -15.66 -3.51 -5.30
C VAL A 64 -16.53 -4.54 -4.57
N LEU A 65 -15.99 -5.74 -4.33
CA LEU A 65 -16.63 -6.79 -3.57
C LEU A 65 -15.69 -7.38 -2.51
N ASP A 66 -16.09 -7.34 -1.25
CA ASP A 66 -15.34 -7.85 -0.09
C ASP A 66 -16.10 -8.91 0.73
N GLN A 67 -17.38 -9.15 0.40
CA GLN A 67 -18.22 -10.11 1.10
C GLN A 67 -17.94 -11.54 0.63
N TRP A 68 -17.30 -12.33 1.49
CA TRP A 68 -16.91 -13.71 1.17
C TRP A 68 -18.05 -14.60 0.64
N PRO A 69 -19.25 -14.66 1.26
CA PRO A 69 -20.32 -15.54 0.77
C PRO A 69 -20.74 -15.22 -0.68
N ILE A 70 -20.68 -13.95 -1.08
CA ILE A 70 -20.99 -13.52 -2.44
C ILE A 70 -19.85 -13.90 -3.39
N ILE A 71 -18.60 -13.67 -2.98
CA ILE A 71 -17.41 -14.05 -3.76
C ILE A 71 -17.42 -15.55 -4.06
N GLU A 72 -17.65 -16.37 -3.03
CA GLU A 72 -17.70 -17.82 -3.14
C GLU A 72 -18.81 -18.27 -4.09
N HIS A 73 -20.02 -17.74 -3.92
CA HIS A 73 -21.15 -18.08 -4.78
C HIS A 73 -20.90 -17.72 -6.25
N VAL A 74 -20.41 -16.51 -6.53
CA VAL A 74 -20.13 -16.07 -7.90
C VAL A 74 -18.96 -16.87 -8.50
N TYR A 75 -17.94 -17.18 -7.71
CA TYR A 75 -16.83 -18.04 -8.16
C TYR A 75 -17.34 -19.44 -8.54
N ALA A 76 -18.16 -20.06 -7.71
CA ALA A 76 -18.70 -21.40 -7.95
C ALA A 76 -19.62 -21.46 -9.18
N THR A 77 -20.39 -20.40 -9.44
CA THR A 77 -21.39 -20.35 -10.51
C THR A 77 -20.86 -19.82 -11.84
N LYS A 78 -19.97 -18.82 -11.81
CA LYS A 78 -19.49 -18.09 -13.01
C LYS A 78 -17.96 -18.14 -13.19
N GLY A 79 -17.23 -18.65 -12.21
CA GLY A 79 -15.77 -18.75 -12.23
C GLY A 79 -15.04 -17.44 -11.91
N GLY A 80 -13.73 -17.55 -11.69
CA GLY A 80 -12.89 -16.43 -11.28
C GLY A 80 -12.78 -15.30 -12.30
N ARG A 81 -12.85 -15.61 -13.60
CA ARG A 81 -12.78 -14.60 -14.66
C ARG A 81 -13.95 -13.61 -14.58
N ALA A 82 -15.14 -14.08 -14.26
CA ALA A 82 -16.31 -13.22 -14.10
C ALA A 82 -16.16 -12.26 -12.91
N LEU A 83 -15.59 -12.74 -11.79
CA LEU A 83 -15.27 -11.89 -10.65
C LEU A 83 -14.26 -10.80 -11.01
N CYS A 84 -13.16 -11.15 -11.66
CA CYS A 84 -12.14 -10.17 -12.05
C CYS A 84 -12.69 -9.15 -13.06
N GLN A 85 -13.54 -9.57 -14.00
CA GLN A 85 -14.17 -8.65 -14.96
C GLN A 85 -15.10 -7.65 -14.27
N ALA A 86 -15.90 -8.12 -13.30
CA ALA A 86 -16.92 -7.33 -12.64
C ALA A 86 -16.38 -6.44 -11.50
N TYR A 87 -15.34 -6.87 -10.78
CA TYR A 87 -14.89 -6.21 -9.55
C TYR A 87 -13.43 -5.82 -9.62
N TYR A 88 -13.19 -4.51 -9.48
CA TYR A 88 -11.87 -3.90 -9.61
C TYR A 88 -10.88 -4.41 -8.55
N ASN A 89 -11.31 -4.47 -7.29
CA ASN A 89 -10.47 -4.94 -6.19
C ASN A 89 -10.06 -6.41 -6.33
N LEU A 90 -10.96 -7.28 -6.79
CA LEU A 90 -10.66 -8.70 -6.98
C LEU A 90 -9.70 -8.94 -8.15
N ARG A 91 -9.80 -8.12 -9.20
CA ARG A 91 -8.85 -8.14 -10.31
C ARG A 91 -7.43 -7.76 -9.87
N LEU A 92 -7.27 -6.79 -8.98
CA LEU A 92 -5.94 -6.35 -8.51
C LEU A 92 -5.40 -7.10 -7.29
N PHE A 93 -6.25 -7.39 -6.31
CA PHE A 93 -5.84 -7.94 -5.02
C PHE A 93 -6.16 -9.42 -4.86
N GLY A 94 -6.92 -10.01 -5.78
CA GLY A 94 -7.34 -11.41 -5.71
C GLY A 94 -8.30 -11.68 -4.56
N ALA A 95 -8.45 -12.95 -4.21
CA ALA A 95 -9.31 -13.44 -3.15
C ALA A 95 -8.75 -14.76 -2.61
N ALA A 96 -8.86 -14.96 -1.30
CA ALA A 96 -8.55 -16.21 -0.65
C ALA A 96 -9.73 -16.67 0.19
N HIS A 97 -9.93 -17.99 0.24
CA HIS A 97 -10.86 -18.63 1.14
C HIS A 97 -10.44 -18.36 2.60
N PRO A 98 -11.36 -18.23 3.57
CA PRO A 98 -11.05 -18.08 4.99
C PRO A 98 -10.12 -19.15 5.57
N SER A 99 -10.03 -20.31 4.91
CA SER A 99 -9.09 -21.40 5.24
C SER A 99 -7.66 -21.18 4.73
N GLY A 100 -7.38 -20.05 4.08
CA GLY A 100 -6.08 -19.68 3.52
C GLY A 100 -5.83 -20.15 2.09
N ARG A 101 -6.74 -20.93 1.49
CA ARG A 101 -6.61 -21.35 0.09
C ARG A 101 -6.80 -20.16 -0.85
N THR A 102 -5.83 -19.89 -1.70
CA THR A 102 -5.95 -18.88 -2.75
C THR A 102 -7.02 -19.29 -3.77
N LEU A 103 -7.99 -18.40 -3.99
CA LEU A 103 -9.08 -18.58 -4.95
C LEU A 103 -8.79 -17.82 -6.25
N LEU A 104 -8.42 -16.55 -6.11
CA LEU A 104 -7.93 -15.71 -7.21
C LEU A 104 -6.52 -15.27 -6.85
N PRO A 105 -5.53 -15.42 -7.76
CA PRO A 105 -4.19 -14.93 -7.51
C PRO A 105 -4.24 -13.41 -7.32
N SER A 106 -3.30 -12.89 -6.54
CA SER A 106 -3.18 -11.47 -6.21
C SER A 106 -2.05 -10.83 -7.04
N PRO A 107 -2.37 -10.07 -8.11
CA PRO A 107 -1.36 -9.36 -8.88
C PRO A 107 -0.61 -8.33 -8.05
N VAL A 108 -1.32 -7.57 -7.22
CA VAL A 108 -0.78 -6.52 -6.36
C VAL A 108 -0.67 -7.02 -4.94
N ARG A 109 0.56 -7.11 -4.44
CA ARG A 109 0.84 -7.49 -3.05
C ARG A 109 1.49 -6.34 -2.31
N PHE A 110 1.12 -6.19 -1.05
CA PHE A 110 1.75 -5.25 -0.14
C PHE A 110 2.45 -6.04 0.98
N SER A 111 3.53 -5.48 1.51
CA SER A 111 4.05 -5.89 2.81
C SER A 111 3.23 -5.26 3.92
N LEU A 112 3.39 -5.79 5.14
CA LEU A 112 3.15 -5.02 6.35
C LEU A 112 3.88 -3.68 6.25
N ALA A 113 3.20 -2.56 6.49
CA ALA A 113 3.87 -1.28 6.63
C ALA A 113 4.43 -1.17 8.05
N ARG A 114 5.63 -0.61 8.18
CA ARG A 114 6.28 -0.42 9.48
C ARG A 114 6.77 1.02 9.60
N SER A 115 6.61 1.59 10.78
CA SER A 115 7.23 2.87 11.14
C SER A 115 8.76 2.80 10.99
N ILE A 116 9.38 3.87 10.51
CA ILE A 116 10.84 3.95 10.36
C ILE A 116 11.53 3.98 11.73
N ASP A 117 10.92 4.67 12.69
CA ASP A 117 11.40 4.81 14.06
C ASP A 117 10.38 4.28 15.06
N PRO A 118 10.81 3.98 16.29
CA PRO A 118 9.91 3.73 17.41
C PRO A 118 8.87 4.83 17.60
N ILE A 119 7.61 4.44 17.79
CA ILE A 119 6.50 5.30 18.16
C ILE A 119 6.34 5.23 19.67
N PHE A 120 6.30 6.40 20.32
CA PHE A 120 6.11 6.49 21.75
C PHE A 120 4.65 6.81 22.09
N PRO A 121 4.05 6.13 23.08
CA PRO A 121 2.72 6.45 23.57
C PRO A 121 2.66 7.89 24.09
N LEU A 122 1.48 8.50 23.96
CA LEU A 122 1.19 9.83 24.49
C LEU A 122 1.39 9.83 26.03
N ALA A 123 2.26 10.71 26.54
CA ALA A 123 2.25 11.07 27.95
C ALA A 123 1.07 12.03 28.20
N ALA A 124 0.40 11.91 29.36
CA ALA A 124 -0.71 12.79 29.73
C ALA A 124 -0.29 14.26 29.59
N GLY A 125 -0.92 15.00 28.67
CA GLY A 125 -0.72 16.44 28.49
C GLY A 125 0.02 16.90 27.21
N HIS A 126 0.53 16.01 26.35
CA HIS A 126 1.16 16.40 25.07
C HIS A 126 0.44 15.79 23.86
N SER A 127 -0.12 16.66 23.00
CA SER A 127 -0.42 16.38 21.58
C SER A 127 0.93 16.12 20.87
N THR A 128 1.26 15.07 20.11
CA THR A 128 0.56 14.22 19.14
C THR A 128 1.47 12.99 18.87
N ALA A 129 1.01 11.74 18.90
CA ALA A 129 1.85 10.61 18.52
C ALA A 129 2.09 10.66 17.00
N TYR A 130 3.36 10.55 16.58
CA TYR A 130 3.78 10.66 15.19
C TYR A 130 4.56 9.42 14.77
N GLY A 131 4.31 8.94 13.55
CA GLY A 131 5.15 7.94 12.91
C GLY A 131 5.16 8.12 11.40
N LEU A 132 6.36 8.04 10.79
CA LEU A 132 6.51 7.89 9.34
C LEU A 132 6.60 6.40 9.03
N TYR A 133 5.66 5.90 8.22
CA TYR A 133 5.52 4.49 7.87
C TYR A 133 6.02 4.24 6.46
N ARG A 134 6.61 3.06 6.30
CA ARG A 134 7.14 2.54 5.04
C ARG A 134 6.47 1.22 4.72
N MET A 135 5.86 1.16 3.53
CA MET A 135 5.28 -0.04 2.96
C MET A 135 5.98 -0.38 1.67
N HIS A 136 6.20 -1.66 1.42
CA HIS A 136 6.65 -2.17 0.14
C HIS A 136 5.50 -2.83 -0.59
N GLY A 137 5.54 -2.80 -1.91
CA GLY A 137 4.60 -3.57 -2.70
C GLY A 137 5.16 -3.97 -4.05
N CYS A 138 4.47 -4.89 -4.69
CA CYS A 138 4.81 -5.39 -6.00
C CYS A 138 3.55 -5.69 -6.82
N TYR A 139 3.70 -5.55 -8.13
CA TYR A 139 2.77 -6.02 -9.13
C TYR A 139 3.44 -7.14 -9.95
N HIS A 140 2.75 -8.26 -10.08
CA HIS A 140 3.18 -9.41 -10.86
C HIS A 140 2.36 -9.51 -12.17
N PRO A 141 2.99 -9.35 -13.35
CA PRO A 141 2.30 -9.30 -14.64
C PRO A 141 1.63 -10.63 -14.98
N THR A 142 2.21 -11.78 -14.64
CA THR A 142 1.58 -13.08 -14.91
C THR A 142 0.20 -13.21 -14.28
N ALA A 143 0.08 -12.87 -12.98
CA ALA A 143 -1.22 -12.85 -12.30
C ALA A 143 -2.11 -11.72 -12.81
N GLY A 144 -1.53 -10.56 -13.10
CA GLY A 144 -2.26 -9.40 -13.63
C GLY A 144 -2.93 -9.69 -14.96
N LEU A 145 -2.19 -10.24 -15.93
CA LEU A 145 -2.71 -10.65 -17.22
C LEU A 145 -3.73 -11.79 -17.09
N HIS A 146 -3.52 -12.75 -16.19
CA HIS A 146 -4.50 -13.80 -15.88
C HIS A 146 -5.84 -13.21 -15.39
N ASN A 147 -5.79 -12.19 -14.53
CA ASN A 147 -6.96 -11.51 -13.99
C ASN A 147 -7.53 -10.43 -14.93
N GLY A 148 -6.88 -10.14 -16.07
CA GLY A 148 -7.32 -9.08 -16.99
C GLY A 148 -7.06 -7.66 -16.48
N VAL A 149 -5.97 -7.44 -15.72
CA VAL A 149 -5.51 -6.11 -15.32
C VAL A 149 -5.08 -5.31 -16.56
N SER A 150 -5.64 -4.13 -16.70
CA SER A 150 -5.38 -3.19 -17.79
C SER A 150 -4.42 -2.06 -17.37
N ALA A 151 -3.97 -1.28 -18.35
CA ALA A 151 -3.19 -0.08 -18.07
C ALA A 151 -3.98 0.96 -17.25
N SER A 152 -5.28 1.10 -17.53
CA SER A 152 -6.18 1.97 -16.78
C SER A 152 -6.30 1.52 -15.32
N ASP A 153 -6.32 0.21 -15.06
CA ASP A 153 -6.36 -0.31 -13.69
C ASP A 153 -5.10 0.07 -12.90
N LEU A 154 -3.91 -0.07 -13.51
CA LEU A 154 -2.67 0.36 -12.86
C LEU A 154 -2.63 1.88 -12.66
N GLN A 155 -3.16 2.66 -13.59
CA GLN A 155 -3.28 4.12 -13.43
C GLN A 155 -4.16 4.47 -12.22
N LEU A 156 -5.32 3.83 -12.08
CA LEU A 156 -6.23 4.02 -10.95
C LEU A 156 -5.61 3.55 -9.64
N LEU A 157 -4.87 2.45 -9.64
CA LEU A 157 -4.11 1.97 -8.49
C LEU A 157 -3.11 3.02 -7.99
N TRP A 158 -2.30 3.59 -8.88
CA TRP A 158 -1.31 4.60 -8.51
C TRP A 158 -1.94 5.91 -8.05
N LYS A 159 -3.03 6.33 -8.70
CA LYS A 159 -3.85 7.47 -8.26
C LYS A 159 -4.42 7.22 -6.85
N GLY A 160 -4.98 6.04 -6.63
CA GLY A 160 -5.50 5.59 -5.34
C GLY A 160 -4.43 5.61 -4.26
N LEU A 161 -3.29 4.94 -4.46
CA LEU A 161 -2.19 4.94 -3.48
C LEU A 161 -1.65 6.34 -3.16
N SER A 162 -1.71 7.28 -4.10
CA SER A 162 -1.29 8.67 -3.88
C SER A 162 -2.32 9.51 -3.12
N LYS A 163 -3.58 9.05 -3.02
CA LYS A 163 -4.72 9.82 -2.48
C LYS A 163 -5.56 9.09 -1.43
N VAL A 164 -5.25 7.84 -1.12
CA VAL A 164 -6.08 6.92 -0.32
C VAL A 164 -6.39 7.47 1.08
N PHE A 165 -5.51 8.29 1.63
CA PHE A 165 -5.64 8.89 2.95
C PHE A 165 -5.96 10.38 2.94
N VAL A 166 -6.31 10.95 1.78
CA VAL A 166 -6.81 12.33 1.73
C VAL A 166 -8.19 12.33 2.38
N SER A 167 -8.23 12.74 3.65
CA SER A 167 -9.47 12.90 4.40
C SER A 167 -10.25 14.07 3.82
N ASP A 168 -11.52 13.85 3.47
CA ASP A 168 -12.49 14.94 3.44
C ASP A 168 -12.59 15.44 4.89
N ALA A 169 -12.07 16.65 5.11
CA ALA A 169 -11.95 17.26 6.41
C ALA A 169 -13.24 17.11 7.24
N SER A 170 -13.12 16.61 8.48
CA SER A 170 -13.86 17.10 9.68
C SER A 170 -14.19 16.07 10.78
N SER A 171 -13.80 14.78 10.74
CA SER A 171 -14.29 13.86 11.79
C SER A 171 -13.42 12.66 12.20
N GLN A 172 -12.10 12.66 11.96
CA GLN A 172 -11.25 11.58 12.48
C GLN A 172 -10.15 12.09 13.42
N PRO A 173 -9.92 11.43 14.57
CA PRO A 173 -8.86 11.81 15.51
C PRO A 173 -7.46 11.52 14.94
N VAL A 174 -7.35 10.81 13.82
CA VAL A 174 -6.09 10.40 13.19
C VAL A 174 -5.94 11.09 11.85
N GLU A 175 -4.81 11.78 11.65
CA GLU A 175 -4.45 12.37 10.36
C GLU A 175 -3.42 11.49 9.68
N VAL A 176 -3.65 11.17 8.40
CA VAL A 176 -2.71 10.38 7.60
C VAL A 176 -2.38 11.16 6.34
N SER A 177 -1.10 11.24 5.94
CA SER A 177 -0.71 11.89 4.69
C SER A 177 0.30 11.05 3.91
N ILE A 178 0.11 10.97 2.59
CA ILE A 178 1.10 10.36 1.69
C ILE A 178 2.30 11.31 1.58
N ARG A 179 3.50 10.76 1.75
CA ARG A 179 4.78 11.49 1.72
C ARG A 179 5.66 11.13 0.53
N GLY A 180 5.37 10.03 -0.14
CA GLY A 180 6.01 9.68 -1.38
C GLY A 180 5.58 8.31 -1.89
N LEU A 181 5.54 8.18 -3.21
CA LEU A 181 5.29 6.92 -3.90
C LEU A 181 6.32 6.76 -5.02
N TRP A 182 7.21 5.78 -4.85
CA TRP A 182 8.26 5.43 -5.81
C TRP A 182 7.88 4.13 -6.50
N ILE A 183 7.80 4.14 -7.82
CA ILE A 183 7.40 2.97 -8.63
C ILE A 183 8.53 2.62 -9.59
N PHE A 184 9.11 1.45 -9.40
CA PHE A 184 10.13 0.84 -10.24
C PHE A 184 9.45 -0.10 -11.23
N SER A 185 9.61 0.15 -12.53
CA SER A 185 9.10 -0.69 -13.61
C SER A 185 10.25 -1.39 -14.31
N HIS A 186 10.17 -2.71 -14.44
CA HIS A 186 11.22 -3.52 -15.05
C HIS A 186 10.88 -3.81 -16.51
N GLU A 187 11.77 -3.43 -17.45
CA GLU A 187 11.63 -3.76 -18.88
C GLU A 187 12.28 -5.09 -19.26
N ALA A 188 13.05 -5.69 -18.35
CA ALA A 188 13.70 -6.97 -18.51
C ALA A 188 13.45 -7.84 -17.27
N GLN A 189 14.31 -8.84 -17.06
CA GLN A 189 14.25 -9.72 -15.89
C GLN A 189 14.13 -8.90 -14.58
N PRO A 190 13.15 -9.21 -13.71
CA PRO A 190 12.94 -8.44 -12.50
C PRO A 190 14.12 -8.58 -11.53
N ILE A 191 14.68 -7.43 -11.17
CA ILE A 191 15.76 -7.30 -10.18
C ILE A 191 15.21 -7.49 -8.77
N SER A 192 16.03 -7.90 -7.81
CA SER A 192 15.58 -8.18 -6.44
C SER A 192 14.84 -6.99 -5.80
N ALA A 193 13.84 -7.28 -4.97
CA ALA A 193 13.07 -6.23 -4.30
C ALA A 193 13.94 -5.46 -3.28
N LYS A 194 14.84 -6.17 -2.59
CA LYS A 194 15.76 -5.61 -1.60
C LYS A 194 16.63 -4.50 -2.20
N GLU A 195 17.17 -4.73 -3.39
CA GLU A 195 18.04 -3.76 -4.07
C GLU A 195 17.29 -2.48 -4.43
N LEU A 196 16.14 -2.59 -5.08
CA LEU A 196 15.36 -1.42 -5.48
C LEU A 196 14.77 -0.66 -4.30
N PHE A 197 14.24 -1.36 -3.30
CA PHE A 197 13.73 -0.70 -2.10
C PHE A 197 14.85 0.01 -1.33
N GLY A 198 16.08 -0.53 -1.36
CA GLY A 198 17.26 0.13 -0.82
C GLY A 198 17.61 1.44 -1.51
N LEU A 199 17.09 1.74 -2.70
CA LEU A 199 17.34 3.03 -3.35
C LEU A 199 16.53 4.19 -2.73
N VAL A 200 15.41 3.88 -2.06
CA VAL A 200 14.66 4.89 -1.29
C VAL A 200 15.17 4.85 0.15
N GLN A 201 16.04 5.80 0.50
CA GLN A 201 16.68 5.87 1.80
C GLN A 201 15.83 6.69 2.76
N THR A 202 15.64 6.14 3.96
CA THR A 202 14.90 6.75 5.07
C THR A 202 15.71 6.52 6.34
N PRO A 203 16.78 7.30 6.58
CA PRO A 203 17.63 7.13 7.75
C PRO A 203 16.83 7.24 9.04
N ALA A 204 17.10 6.37 10.00
CA ALA A 204 16.49 6.42 11.32
C ALA A 204 16.90 7.69 12.06
N LEU A 205 15.97 8.24 12.83
CA LEU A 205 16.21 9.41 13.64
C LEU A 205 16.92 9.00 14.95
N LYS A 206 17.73 9.92 15.47
CA LYS A 206 18.37 9.78 16.79
C LYS A 206 17.50 10.31 17.94
N PHE A 207 16.34 10.86 17.61
CA PHE A 207 15.39 11.47 18.53
C PHE A 207 13.96 11.10 18.12
N GLN A 208 13.00 11.33 19.00
CA GLN A 208 11.61 11.03 18.73
C GLN A 208 11.05 11.94 17.62
N ALA A 209 10.49 11.32 16.58
CA ALA A 209 9.80 12.05 15.53
C ALA A 209 8.56 12.75 16.06
N ALA A 210 8.35 14.01 15.67
CA ALA A 210 7.13 14.75 15.95
C ALA A 210 6.41 15.17 14.66
N GLN A 211 7.15 15.26 13.55
CA GLN A 211 6.63 15.72 12.27
C GLN A 211 7.49 15.22 11.10
N PHE A 212 6.91 15.28 9.90
CA PHE A 212 7.58 14.83 8.68
C PHE A 212 8.88 15.58 8.40
N ALA A 213 8.94 16.88 8.73
CA ALA A 213 10.12 17.71 8.53
C ALA A 213 11.36 17.25 9.32
N ASN A 214 11.21 16.33 10.29
CA ASN A 214 12.35 15.72 10.97
C ASN A 214 13.09 14.71 10.08
N TYR A 215 12.43 14.17 9.05
CA TYR A 215 12.98 13.14 8.18
C TYR A 215 13.70 13.73 6.98
N SER A 216 14.80 13.09 6.61
CA SER A 216 15.41 13.23 5.28
C SER A 216 15.10 11.99 4.46
N ILE A 217 14.67 12.19 3.21
CA ILE A 217 14.42 11.10 2.27
C ILE A 217 15.30 11.36 1.06
N SER A 218 16.08 10.36 0.66
CA SER A 218 16.82 10.41 -0.60
C SER A 218 16.45 9.23 -1.50
N SER A 219 16.43 9.51 -2.80
CA SER A 219 16.18 8.53 -3.85
C SER A 219 16.84 8.97 -5.15
N PRO A 220 17.09 8.07 -6.11
CA PRO A 220 17.46 8.46 -7.47
C PRO A 220 16.40 9.39 -8.09
N PRO A 221 16.79 10.23 -9.07
CA PRO A 221 15.83 11.02 -9.83
C PRO A 221 14.89 10.10 -10.63
N PRO A 222 13.64 10.53 -10.90
CA PRO A 222 12.75 9.81 -11.81
C PRO A 222 13.36 9.69 -13.21
N GLY A 223 13.07 8.57 -13.88
CA GLY A 223 13.64 8.23 -15.18
C GLY A 223 14.24 6.84 -15.20
N ARG A 224 15.04 6.54 -16.23
CA ARG A 224 15.85 5.30 -16.27
C ARG A 224 16.97 5.41 -15.26
N LEU A 225 17.16 4.38 -14.44
CA LEU A 225 18.23 4.37 -13.44
C LEU A 225 19.58 4.09 -14.11
N GLU A 226 20.57 4.96 -13.93
CA GLU A 226 21.89 4.81 -14.57
C GLU A 226 22.59 3.51 -14.16
N ALA A 227 22.58 3.18 -12.87
CA ALA A 227 23.16 1.94 -12.36
C ALA A 227 22.37 0.69 -12.78
N ILE A 228 21.11 0.86 -13.21
CA ILE A 228 20.17 -0.23 -13.51
C ILE A 228 19.32 0.16 -14.74
N PRO A 229 19.89 0.13 -15.96
CA PRO A 229 19.28 0.76 -17.14
C PRO A 229 17.94 0.15 -17.58
N ASN A 230 17.66 -1.09 -17.17
CA ASN A 230 16.41 -1.81 -17.45
C ASN A 230 15.28 -1.49 -16.45
N VAL A 231 15.51 -0.55 -15.52
CA VAL A 231 14.50 -0.12 -14.55
C VAL A 231 14.20 1.36 -14.74
N PHE A 232 12.91 1.64 -14.90
CA PHE A 232 12.36 2.98 -14.91
C PHE A 232 11.75 3.31 -13.55
N LEU A 233 12.18 4.41 -12.93
CA LEU A 233 11.63 4.94 -11.69
C LEU A 233 10.67 6.10 -11.98
N ALA A 234 9.43 6.01 -11.48
CA ALA A 234 8.54 7.16 -11.35
C ALA A 234 8.36 7.55 -9.89
N ARG A 235 8.11 8.85 -9.65
CA ARG A 235 7.72 9.40 -8.36
C ARG A 235 6.43 10.22 -8.54
N LEU A 236 5.40 9.93 -7.76
CA LEU A 236 4.07 10.55 -7.91
C LEU A 236 3.69 11.53 -6.79
N VAL A 237 4.41 11.52 -5.66
CA VAL A 237 4.27 12.42 -4.50
C VAL A 237 5.65 12.81 -3.99
#